data_AF-V9GEZ7-F1
#
_entry.id   AF-V9GEZ7-F1
#
_cell.length_a   1.000
_cell.length_b   1.000
_cell.length_c   1.000
_cell.angle_alpha   90.00
_cell.angle_beta   90.00
_cell.angle_gamma   90.00
#
_symmetry.space_group_name_H-M   'P 1'
#
loop_
_entity.id
_entity.type
_entity.pdbx_description
1 polymer ?
#
loop_
_entity_poly.entity_id
_entity_poly.type
_entity_poly.pdbx_seq_one_letter_code
_entity_poly.pdbx_strand_id
1 'polypeptide(L)'
;MNTKFSWFKLSPPQILVLGFAAIILIGTLLLKMPISSANGEPLAWVDSFFTATSAVCLTGLVVVDTGTTFSIFGQVVIMLLIQISGLGFMTMATLFALVFKRRILLKDRLILQEA
;
A
#
# COMPACT_ATOMS: atom_id res chain seq x y z
N MET A 1 9.62 26.05 -16.48
CA MET A 1 8.69 24.94 -16.78
C MET A 1 7.92 24.62 -15.50
N ASN A 2 6.78 25.28 -15.29
CA ASN A 2 5.99 25.25 -14.05
C ASN A 2 4.87 24.21 -14.19
N THR A 3 5.06 23.00 -13.70
CA THR A 3 3.99 22.00 -13.63
C THR A 3 3.16 22.22 -12.38
N LYS A 4 2.25 23.19 -12.45
CA LYS A 4 1.24 23.46 -11.42
C LYS A 4 0.12 22.41 -11.55
N PHE A 5 0.34 21.23 -10.98
CA PHE A 5 -0.69 20.19 -10.84
C PHE A 5 -1.62 20.56 -9.67
N SER A 6 -2.47 21.56 -9.85
CA SER A 6 -3.48 21.98 -8.86
C SER A 6 -4.90 21.62 -9.34
N TRP A 7 -5.36 20.40 -9.08
CA TRP A 7 -6.76 19.99 -9.35
C TRP A 7 -7.43 19.12 -8.27
N PHE A 8 -6.76 18.81 -7.15
CA PHE A 8 -7.39 18.11 -6.03
C PHE A 8 -7.01 18.77 -4.70
N LYS A 9 -7.98 19.36 -4.00
CA LYS A 9 -7.84 19.74 -2.57
C LYS A 9 -7.95 18.48 -1.68
N LEU A 10 -7.12 17.46 -1.92
CA LEU A 10 -7.09 16.27 -1.08
C LEU A 10 -6.08 16.47 0.04
N SER A 11 -6.47 16.11 1.26
CA SER A 11 -5.52 16.10 2.37
C SER A 11 -4.48 15.00 2.14
N PRO A 12 -3.24 15.15 2.65
CA PRO A 12 -2.20 14.14 2.49
C PRO A 12 -2.65 12.71 2.90
N PRO A 13 -3.42 12.50 3.98
CA PRO A 13 -4.01 11.20 4.30
C PRO A 13 -4.95 10.63 3.22
N GLN A 14 -5.77 11.48 2.59
CA GLN A 14 -6.69 11.03 1.53
C GLN A 14 -5.95 10.56 0.28
N ILE A 15 -4.87 11.25 -0.09
CA ILE A 15 -4.02 10.86 -1.24
C ILE A 15 -3.44 9.45 -1.01
N LEU A 16 -3.04 9.15 0.23
CA LEU A 16 -2.51 7.85 0.60
C LEU A 16 -3.56 6.76 0.53
N VAL A 17 -4.73 6.98 1.14
CA VAL A 17 -5.84 6.02 1.10
C VAL A 17 -6.22 5.71 -0.35
N LEU A 18 -6.33 6.73 -1.19
CA LEU A 18 -6.63 6.55 -2.61
C LEU A 18 -5.51 5.81 -3.36
N GLY A 19 -4.25 6.09 -3.06
CA GLY A 19 -3.10 5.39 -3.63
C GLY A 19 -3.10 3.90 -3.27
N PHE A 20 -3.29 3.58 -1.99
CA PHE A 20 -3.41 2.18 -1.53
C PHE A 20 -4.62 1.49 -2.16
N ALA A 21 -5.78 2.13 -2.19
CA ALA A 21 -6.98 1.58 -2.82
C ALA A 21 -6.75 1.28 -4.30
N ALA A 22 -6.10 2.18 -5.05
CA ALA A 22 -5.78 1.97 -6.45
C ALA A 22 -4.85 0.76 -6.66
N ILE A 23 -3.78 0.65 -5.85
CA ILE A 23 -2.84 -0.49 -5.94
C ILE A 23 -3.56 -1.81 -5.61
N ILE A 24 -4.41 -1.84 -4.58
CA ILE A 24 -5.20 -3.02 -4.21
C ILE A 24 -6.13 -3.44 -5.35
N LEU A 25 -6.84 -2.48 -5.97
CA LEU A 25 -7.73 -2.77 -7.09
C LEU A 25 -6.97 -3.31 -8.29
N ILE A 26 -5.83 -2.72 -8.65
CA ILE A 26 -4.97 -3.22 -9.73
C ILE A 26 -4.47 -4.63 -9.41
N GLY A 27 -3.97 -4.86 -8.20
CA GLY A 27 -3.51 -6.18 -7.75
C GLY A 27 -4.62 -7.23 -7.77
N THR A 28 -5.83 -6.86 -7.38
CA THR A 28 -7.02 -7.72 -7.41
C THR A 28 -7.34 -8.14 -8.85
N LEU A 29 -7.36 -7.18 -9.78
CA LEU A 29 -7.63 -7.46 -11.19
C LEU A 29 -6.56 -8.37 -11.80
N LEU A 30 -5.29 -8.13 -11.50
CA LEU A 30 -4.19 -8.98 -11.95
C LEU A 30 -4.30 -10.41 -11.39
N LEU A 31 -4.58 -10.56 -10.10
CA LEU A 31 -4.71 -11.87 -9.46
C LEU A 31 -5.97 -12.63 -9.88
N LYS A 32 -7.01 -11.92 -10.32
CA LYS A 32 -8.25 -12.53 -10.83
C LYS A 32 -8.09 -13.14 -12.22
N MET A 33 -7.07 -12.74 -12.98
CA MET A 33 -6.86 -13.27 -14.33
C MET A 33 -6.57 -14.78 -14.30
N PRO A 34 -7.04 -15.55 -15.29
CA PRO A 34 -6.82 -17.00 -15.33
C PRO A 34 -5.33 -17.37 -15.41
N ILE A 35 -4.48 -16.50 -15.98
CA ILE A 35 -3.02 -16.66 -16.02
C ILE A 35 -2.36 -16.65 -14.63
N SER A 36 -3.02 -16.04 -13.64
CA SER A 36 -2.53 -15.97 -12.25
C SER A 36 -2.85 -17.23 -11.46
N SER A 37 -3.77 -18.07 -11.94
CA SER A 37 -4.17 -19.32 -11.30
C SER A 37 -3.38 -20.50 -11.87
N ALA A 38 -2.88 -21.38 -11.00
CA ALA A 38 -2.16 -22.58 -11.43
C ALA A 38 -3.04 -23.54 -12.24
N ASN A 39 -4.34 -23.57 -11.93
CA ASN A 39 -5.31 -24.46 -12.58
C ASN A 39 -5.97 -23.81 -13.81
N GLY A 40 -5.60 -22.58 -14.17
CA GLY A 40 -6.24 -21.80 -15.24
C GLY A 40 -7.64 -21.26 -14.90
N GLU A 41 -8.26 -21.73 -13.82
CA GLU A 41 -9.55 -21.25 -13.34
C GLU A 41 -9.40 -19.99 -12.47
N PRO A 42 -10.12 -18.90 -12.76
CA PRO A 42 -9.92 -17.65 -12.07
C PRO A 42 -10.56 -17.66 -10.67
N LEU A 43 -9.79 -17.28 -9.63
CA LEU A 43 -10.19 -17.31 -8.21
C LEU A 43 -11.48 -16.51 -7.92
N ALA A 44 -12.16 -16.77 -6.80
CA ALA A 44 -13.29 -15.95 -6.39
C ALA A 44 -12.87 -14.47 -6.19
N TRP A 45 -13.77 -13.55 -6.51
CA TRP A 45 -13.49 -12.10 -6.39
C TRP A 45 -13.04 -11.68 -4.99
N VAL A 46 -13.69 -12.26 -3.97
CA VAL A 46 -13.38 -11.98 -2.57
C VAL A 46 -11.97 -12.46 -2.22
N ASP A 47 -11.57 -13.65 -2.70
CA ASP A 47 -10.26 -14.22 -2.40
C ASP A 47 -9.14 -13.45 -3.09
N SER A 48 -9.32 -13.05 -4.35
CA SER A 48 -8.37 -12.21 -5.08
C SER A 48 -8.22 -10.84 -4.41
N PHE A 49 -9.34 -10.23 -3.99
CA PHE A 49 -9.33 -8.93 -3.31
C PHE A 49 -8.68 -9.00 -1.94
N PHE A 50 -9.00 -10.04 -1.16
CA PHE A 50 -8.40 -10.26 0.15
C PHE A 50 -6.90 -10.50 0.04
N THR A 51 -6.48 -11.35 -0.91
CA THR A 51 -5.05 -11.64 -1.14
C THR A 51 -4.30 -10.39 -1.55
N ALA A 52 -4.83 -9.59 -2.48
CA ALA A 52 -4.22 -8.32 -2.88
C ALA A 52 -4.11 -7.34 -1.70
N THR A 53 -5.18 -7.20 -0.91
CA THR A 53 -5.20 -6.34 0.28
C THR A 53 -4.18 -6.80 1.32
N SER A 54 -4.12 -8.10 1.60
CA SER A 54 -3.18 -8.66 2.58
C SER A 54 -1.72 -8.50 2.16
N ALA A 55 -1.43 -8.68 0.87
CA ALA A 55 -0.11 -8.44 0.29
C ALA A 55 0.29 -6.96 0.38
N VAL A 56 -0.64 -6.05 0.06
CA VAL A 56 -0.40 -4.60 0.10
C VAL A 56 -0.28 -4.07 1.54
N CYS A 57 -1.03 -4.62 2.49
CA CYS A 57 -0.93 -4.21 3.89
C CYS A 57 0.20 -4.93 4.64
N LEU A 58 0.94 -5.84 4.00
CA LEU A 58 1.99 -6.66 4.61
C LEU A 58 1.51 -7.49 5.82
N THR A 59 0.23 -7.89 5.85
CA THR A 59 -0.35 -8.67 6.95
C THR A 59 0.02 -10.14 6.91
N GLY A 60 0.26 -10.70 5.72
CA GLY A 60 0.64 -12.11 5.54
C GLY A 60 -0.49 -13.13 5.73
N LEU A 61 -1.75 -12.68 5.77
CA LEU A 61 -2.93 -13.54 5.82
C LEU A 61 -3.26 -14.08 4.42
N VAL A 62 -3.58 -15.37 4.33
CA VAL A 62 -3.93 -16.07 3.08
C VAL A 62 -5.26 -16.81 3.26
N VAL A 63 -6.14 -16.72 2.26
CA VAL A 63 -7.45 -17.43 2.24
C VAL A 63 -7.35 -18.76 1.50
N VAL A 64 -6.42 -18.82 0.53
CA VAL A 64 -6.09 -19.99 -0.27
C VAL A 64 -4.58 -20.19 -0.25
N ASP A 65 -4.11 -21.42 -0.44
CA ASP A 65 -2.68 -21.71 -0.39
C ASP A 65 -1.94 -21.04 -1.56
N THR A 66 -1.03 -20.13 -1.25
CA THR A 66 -0.37 -19.30 -2.27
C THR A 66 0.57 -20.10 -3.17
N GLY A 67 1.19 -21.16 -2.65
CA GLY A 67 2.19 -21.96 -3.35
C GLY A 67 1.58 -22.87 -4.41
N THR A 68 0.38 -23.39 -4.16
CA THR A 68 -0.33 -24.34 -5.03
C THR A 68 -1.40 -23.68 -5.88
N THR A 69 -2.04 -22.62 -5.39
CA THR A 69 -3.19 -22.01 -6.08
C THR A 69 -2.77 -21.01 -7.15
N PHE A 70 -1.70 -20.24 -6.90
CA PHE A 70 -1.23 -19.24 -7.85
C PHE A 70 -0.14 -19.81 -8.76
N SER A 71 -0.20 -19.42 -10.04
CA SER A 71 0.88 -19.66 -10.99
C SER A 71 2.11 -18.81 -10.63
N ILE A 72 3.22 -19.06 -11.31
CA ILE A 72 4.44 -18.23 -11.19
C ILE A 72 4.12 -16.76 -11.45
N PHE A 73 3.24 -16.46 -12.43
CA PHE A 73 2.81 -15.09 -12.68
C PHE A 73 2.08 -14.48 -11.49
N GLY A 74 1.11 -15.20 -10.91
CA GLY A 74 0.38 -14.75 -9.72
C GLY A 74 1.29 -14.52 -8.53
N GLN A 75 2.25 -15.43 -8.30
CA GLN A 75 3.26 -15.29 -7.24
C GLN A 75 4.14 -14.06 -7.44
N VAL A 76 4.57 -13.76 -8.67
CA VAL A 76 5.32 -12.53 -8.99
C VAL A 76 4.49 -11.29 -8.73
N VAL A 77 3.21 -11.29 -9.09
CA VAL A 77 2.29 -10.18 -8.78
C VAL A 77 2.21 -9.96 -7.26
N ILE A 78 2.03 -11.03 -6.47
CA ILE A 78 1.99 -10.93 -5.00
C ILE A 78 3.31 -10.37 -4.44
N MET A 79 4.46 -10.85 -4.93
CA MET A 79 5.77 -10.33 -4.52
C MET A 79 5.91 -8.84 -4.84
N LEU A 80 5.48 -8.38 -6.01
CA LEU A 80 5.52 -6.97 -6.37
C LEU A 80 4.61 -6.12 -5.47
N LEU A 81 3.41 -6.59 -5.15
CA LEU A 81 2.50 -5.90 -4.23
C LEU A 81 3.11 -5.74 -2.84
N ILE A 82 3.76 -6.78 -2.32
CA ILE A 82 4.52 -6.75 -1.06
C ILE A 82 5.64 -5.71 -1.15
N GLN A 83 6.43 -5.73 -2.22
CA GLN A 83 7.61 -4.88 -2.35
C GLN A 83 7.26 -3.39 -2.45
N ILE A 84 6.24 -3.05 -3.24
CA ILE A 84 5.72 -1.68 -3.40
C ILE A 84 5.25 -1.14 -2.04
N SER A 85 4.62 -2.00 -1.24
CA SER A 85 4.03 -1.61 0.03
C SER A 85 5.06 -1.42 1.15
N GLY A 86 6.16 -2.18 1.12
CA GLY A 86 7.29 -1.98 2.02
C GLY A 86 7.89 -0.57 1.90
N LEU A 87 8.00 -0.04 0.68
CA LEU A 87 8.47 1.32 0.43
C LEU A 87 7.46 2.38 0.91
N GLY A 88 6.16 2.11 0.78
CA GLY A 88 5.08 2.96 1.30
C GLY A 88 5.07 3.07 2.84
N PHE A 89 5.28 1.95 3.54
CA PHE A 89 5.32 1.92 5.00
C PHE A 89 6.47 2.74 5.58
N MET A 90 7.68 2.66 5.00
CA MET A 90 8.83 3.46 5.43
C MET A 90 8.56 4.97 5.29
N THR A 91 7.84 5.36 4.24
CA THR A 91 7.48 6.76 4.01
C THR A 91 6.48 7.25 5.07
N MET A 92 5.49 6.43 5.44
CA MET A 92 4.58 6.71 6.56
C MET A 92 5.31 6.81 7.89
N ALA A 93 6.13 5.82 8.22
CA ALA A 93 6.92 5.82 9.45
C ALA A 93 7.78 7.09 9.57
N THR A 94 8.41 7.51 8.48
CA THR A 94 9.22 8.73 8.42
C THR A 94 8.38 9.98 8.61
N LEU A 95 7.21 10.09 7.97
CA LEU A 95 6.31 11.23 8.14
C LEU A 95 5.77 11.32 9.57
N PHE A 96 5.38 10.19 10.17
CA PHE A 96 4.98 10.15 11.59
C PHE A 96 6.14 10.58 12.49
N ALA A 97 7.36 10.07 12.28
CA ALA A 97 8.54 10.48 13.02
C ALA A 97 8.82 11.98 12.87
N LEU A 98 8.71 12.54 11.67
CA LEU A 98 8.91 13.98 11.42
C LEU A 98 7.84 14.84 12.10
N VAL A 99 6.57 14.43 12.07
CA VAL A 99 5.48 15.16 12.74
C VAL A 99 5.66 15.15 14.26
N PHE A 100 5.97 13.99 14.85
CA PHE A 100 6.24 13.87 16.28
C PHE A 100 7.50 14.66 16.68
N LYS A 101 8.58 14.59 15.90
CA LYS A 101 9.82 15.34 16.16
C LYS A 101 9.63 16.85 16.02
N ARG A 102 8.83 17.33 15.05
CA ARG A 102 8.47 18.76 14.92
C ARG A 102 7.63 19.28 16.08
N ARG A 103 6.70 18.48 16.61
CA ARG A 103 5.87 18.88 17.77
C ARG A 103 6.70 19.05 19.03
N ILE A 104 7.73 18.23 19.23
CA ILE A 104 8.68 18.35 20.35
C ILE A 104 9.57 19.57 20.13
N LEU A 105 10.18 19.70 18.94
CA LEU A 105 11.08 20.82 18.62
C LEU A 105 10.41 22.21 18.71
N LEU A 106 9.14 22.35 18.30
CA LEU A 106 8.40 23.62 18.39
C LEU A 106 8.01 23.96 19.84
N LYS A 107 7.64 22.96 20.65
CA LYS A 107 7.34 23.17 22.08
C LYS A 107 8.59 23.57 22.86
N ASP A 108 9.72 22.92 22.61
CA ASP A 108 10.98 23.20 23.29
C ASP A 108 11.55 24.58 22.89
N ARG A 109 11.34 25.02 21.65
CA ARG A 109 11.75 26.36 21.17
C ARG A 109 11.00 27.51 21.84
N LEU A 110 9.71 27.35 22.12
CA LEU A 110 8.91 28.39 22.78
C LEU A 110 9.30 28.56 24.25
N ILE A 111 9.56 27.46 24.95
CA ILE A 111 9.99 27.49 26.36
C ILE A 111 11.39 28.12 26.49
N LEU A 112 12.28 27.91 25.52
CA LEU A 112 13.61 28.53 25.48
C LEU A 112 13.60 30.02 25.10
N GLN A 113 12.49 30.54 24.57
CA GLN A 113 12.36 31.95 24.18
C GLN A 113 11.73 32.80 25.30
N GLU A 114 11.15 32.17 26.31
CA GLU A 114 10.56 32.80 27.50
C GLU A 114 11.47 32.78 28.74
N ALA A 115 12.68 32.20 28.64
CA ALA A 115 13.71 32.20 29.70
C ALA A 115 14.91 33.07 29.31
#